data_AF-A0A5P8W524-F1
#
_entry.id   AF-A0A5P8W524-F1
#
_cell.length_a   1.000
_cell.length_b   1.000
_cell.length_c   1.000
_cell.angle_alpha   90.00
_cell.angle_beta   90.00
_cell.angle_gamma   90.00
#
_symmetry.space_group_name_H-M   'P 1'
#
loop_
_entity.id
_entity.type
_entity.pdbx_description
1 polymer ?
#
loop_
_entity_poly.entity_id
_entity_poly.type
_entity_poly.pdbx_seq_one_letter_code
_entity_poly.pdbx_strand_id
1 'polypeptide(L)'
;MKTDSIFYRLFQTFPSAFFELINLQASEANAYNFASVELKQTAFRIDGVFLPIADTSSQPIYFVEVQFQKDNEFYARLFSEIFLYL
;
A
#
# COMPACT_ATOMS: atom_id res chain seq x y z
N MET A 1 -14.76 6.69 8.54
CA MET A 1 -13.59 7.34 7.92
C MET A 1 -13.87 7.50 6.44
N LYS A 2 -13.85 8.73 5.91
CA LYS A 2 -14.04 9.03 4.47
C LYS A 2 -12.74 9.58 3.84
N THR A 3 -11.68 9.62 4.65
CA THR A 3 -10.44 10.37 4.40
C THR A 3 -9.37 9.53 3.69
N ASP A 4 -9.54 8.21 3.63
CA ASP A 4 -8.58 7.30 2.98
C ASP A 4 -8.59 7.47 1.44
N SER A 5 -9.72 7.94 0.90
CA SER A 5 -9.90 8.14 -0.54
C SER A 5 -8.97 9.21 -1.14
N ILE A 6 -8.54 10.22 -0.36
CA ILE A 6 -7.66 11.26 -0.87
C ILE A 6 -6.24 10.74 -1.10
N PHE A 7 -5.72 9.95 -0.17
CA PHE A 7 -4.38 9.36 -0.27
C PHE A 7 -4.34 8.23 -1.28
N TYR A 8 -5.40 7.42 -1.36
CA TYR A 8 -5.56 6.47 -2.44
C TYR A 8 -5.48 7.18 -3.81
N ARG A 9 -6.24 8.27 -3.99
CA ARG A 9 -6.23 9.04 -5.24
C ARG A 9 -4.89 9.72 -5.49
N LEU A 10 -4.22 10.19 -4.44
CA LEU A 10 -2.89 10.78 -4.52
C LEU A 10 -1.88 9.78 -5.09
N PHE A 11 -1.76 8.59 -4.50
CA PHE A 11 -0.82 7.56 -4.96
C PHE A 11 -1.24 6.92 -6.28
N GLN A 12 -2.55 6.88 -6.58
CA GLN A 12 -3.04 6.49 -7.90
C GLN A 12 -2.64 7.49 -9.00
N THR A 13 -2.62 8.80 -8.69
CA THR A 13 -2.28 9.86 -9.66
C THR A 13 -0.77 10.10 -9.73
N PHE A 14 -0.08 9.98 -8.60
CA PHE A 14 1.34 10.26 -8.42
C PHE A 14 2.02 9.13 -7.62
N PRO A 15 2.20 7.94 -8.21
CA PRO A 15 2.82 6.80 -7.53
C PRO A 15 4.28 7.07 -7.14
N SER A 16 4.99 7.92 -7.88
CA SER A 16 6.38 8.33 -7.57
C SER A 16 6.53 8.99 -6.20
N ALA A 17 5.50 9.71 -5.75
CA ALA A 17 5.53 10.42 -4.47
C ALA A 17 5.78 9.46 -3.29
N PHE A 18 5.26 8.24 -3.36
CA PHE A 18 5.53 7.22 -2.33
C PHE A 18 7.02 6.88 -2.25
N PHE A 19 7.66 6.62 -3.40
CA PHE A 19 9.07 6.24 -3.46
C PHE A 19 9.98 7.39 -3.01
N GLU A 20 9.65 8.62 -3.36
CA GLU A 20 10.37 9.81 -2.89
C GLU A 20 10.28 9.94 -1.35
N LEU A 21 9.12 9.68 -0.74
CA LEU A 21 8.94 9.75 0.71
C LEU A 21 9.80 8.74 1.49
N ILE A 22 10.10 7.58 0.89
CA ILE A 22 10.96 6.56 1.47
C ILE A 22 12.42 6.68 1.03
N ASN A 23 12.81 7.85 0.48
CA ASN A 23 14.16 8.15 -0.01
C ASN A 23 14.65 7.23 -1.16
N LEU A 24 13.73 6.75 -1.99
CA LEU A 24 14.05 6.06 -3.25
C LEU A 24 13.87 6.99 -4.45
N GLN A 25 14.37 6.56 -5.60
CA GLN A 25 14.22 7.33 -6.83
C GLN A 25 12.76 7.30 -7.29
N ALA A 26 12.23 8.44 -7.74
CA ALA A 26 10.89 8.56 -8.32
C ALA A 26 10.65 7.57 -9.48
N SER A 27 11.71 7.22 -10.21
CA SER A 27 11.68 6.25 -11.32
C SER A 27 11.33 4.83 -10.88
N GLU A 28 11.51 4.48 -9.61
CA GLU A 28 11.14 3.17 -9.07
C GLU A 28 9.65 2.89 -9.27
N ALA A 29 8.79 3.91 -9.20
CA ALA A 29 7.35 3.77 -9.42
C ALA A 29 6.99 3.14 -10.77
N ASN A 30 7.84 3.28 -11.79
CA ASN A 30 7.61 2.66 -13.11
C ASN A 30 7.71 1.14 -13.08
N ALA A 31 8.32 0.57 -12.04
CA ALA A 31 8.42 -0.86 -11.84
C ALA A 31 7.23 -1.45 -11.05
N TYR A 32 6.28 -0.63 -10.58
CA TYR A 32 5.18 -1.08 -9.73
C TYR A 32 3.80 -0.67 -10.25
N ASN A 33 2.82 -1.55 -10.05
CA ASN A 33 1.40 -1.26 -10.16
C ASN A 33 0.84 -0.90 -8.78
N PHE A 34 0.06 0.17 -8.70
CA PHE A 34 -0.64 0.56 -7.48
C PHE A 34 -2.10 0.11 -7.50
N ALA A 35 -2.55 -0.58 -6.44
CA ALA A 35 -3.94 -1.02 -6.28
C ALA A 35 -4.37 -1.02 -4.81
N SER A 36 -5.68 -0.89 -4.55
CA SER A 36 -6.27 -1.24 -3.23
C SER A 36 -6.81 -2.66 -3.32
N VAL A 37 -6.59 -3.45 -2.26
CA VAL A 37 -6.99 -4.86 -2.21
C VAL A 37 -8.00 -5.06 -1.12
N GLU A 38 -9.11 -5.71 -1.46
CA GLU A 38 -10.13 -6.16 -0.52
C GLU A 38 -10.10 -7.70 -0.40
N LEU A 39 -9.84 -8.19 0.80
CA LEU A 39 -9.80 -9.62 1.11
C LEU A 39 -11.21 -10.11 1.47
N LYS A 40 -11.80 -10.87 0.55
CA LYS A 40 -13.23 -11.24 0.57
C LYS A 40 -13.68 -12.06 1.79
N GLN A 41 -12.79 -12.81 2.45
CA GLN A 41 -13.17 -13.71 3.55
C GLN A 41 -13.37 -13.02 4.90
N THR A 42 -12.83 -11.81 5.06
CA THR A 42 -12.69 -11.17 6.38
C THR A 42 -13.07 -9.68 6.37
N ALA A 43 -13.50 -9.14 5.22
CA ALA A 43 -13.73 -7.71 5.00
C ALA A 43 -12.49 -6.84 5.35
N PHE A 44 -11.29 -7.44 5.34
CA PHE A 44 -10.05 -6.68 5.46
C PHE A 44 -9.78 -5.95 4.16
N ARG A 45 -9.36 -4.69 4.31
CA ARG A 45 -9.03 -3.82 3.18
C ARG A 45 -7.67 -3.21 3.43
N ILE A 46 -6.80 -3.35 2.45
CA ILE A 46 -5.51 -2.67 2.41
C ILE A 46 -5.70 -1.41 1.57
N ASP A 47 -5.35 -0.26 2.14
CA ASP A 47 -5.52 1.05 1.49
C ASP A 47 -4.74 1.16 0.19
N GLY A 48 -3.51 0.65 0.15
CA GLY A 48 -2.69 0.61 -1.04
C GLY A 48 -1.63 -0.48 -1.02
N VAL A 49 -1.40 -1.08 -2.18
CA VAL A 49 -0.35 -2.07 -2.42
C VAL A 49 0.37 -1.68 -3.71
N PHE A 50 1.70 -1.55 -3.64
CA PHE A 50 2.57 -1.47 -4.81
C PHE A 50 3.12 -2.86 -5.13
N LEU A 51 2.69 -3.40 -6.27
CA LEU A 51 3.07 -4.71 -6.76
C LEU A 51 4.08 -4.59 -7.91
N PRO A 52 5.22 -5.28 -7.86
CA PRO A 52 6.18 -5.24 -8.96
C PRO A 52 5.54 -5.76 -10.25
N ILE A 53 5.83 -5.10 -11.38
CA ILE A 53 5.27 -5.42 -12.71
C ILE A 53 5.95 -6.66 -13.30
N ALA A 54 7.21 -6.90 -12.95
CA ALA A 54 7.97 -8.05 -13.41
C ALA A 54 8.13 -9.08 -12.29
N ASP A 55 8.09 -10.37 -12.66
CA ASP A 55 8.46 -11.53 -11.83
C ASP A 55 9.95 -11.54 -11.42
N THR A 56 10.59 -10.38 -11.40
CA THR A 56 11.88 -10.19 -10.74
C THR A 56 11.68 -10.38 -9.24
N SER A 57 11.89 -11.62 -8.80
CA SER A 57 11.91 -12.11 -7.42
C SER A 57 12.73 -11.28 -6.42
N SER A 58 13.42 -10.20 -6.85
CA SER A 58 14.22 -9.32 -6.03
C SER A 58 13.50 -8.05 -5.56
N GLN A 59 12.32 -7.71 -6.10
CA GLN A 59 11.61 -6.48 -5.74
C GLN A 59 10.59 -6.71 -4.63
N PRO A 60 10.59 -5.90 -3.55
CA PRO A 60 9.65 -6.07 -2.44
C PRO A 60 8.24 -5.59 -2.80
N ILE A 61 7.23 -6.19 -2.18
CA ILE A 61 5.86 -5.64 -2.19
C ILE A 61 5.79 -4.53 -1.13
N TYR A 62 5.28 -3.36 -1.49
CA TYR A 62 5.04 -2.29 -0.51
C TYR A 62 3.56 -2.23 -0.13
N PHE A 63 3.28 -2.35 1.16
CA PHE A 63 1.97 -2.12 1.74
C PHE A 63 1.90 -0.70 2.31
N VAL A 64 0.84 0.03 1.97
CA VAL A 64 0.61 1.41 2.38
C VAL A 64 -0.71 1.51 3.11
N GLU A 65 -0.66 2.10 4.30
CA GLU A 65 -1.80 2.26 5.21
C GLU A 65 -1.72 3.67 5.81
N VAL A 66 -2.83 4.41 5.78
CA VAL A 66 -2.86 5.83 6.13
C VAL A 66 -3.70 6.05 7.39
N GLN A 67 -3.01 6.40 8.48
CA GLN A 67 -3.65 6.58 9.79
C GLN A 67 -3.81 8.06 10.14
N PHE A 68 -5.06 8.51 10.30
CA PHE A 68 -5.39 9.88 10.75
C PHE A 68 -5.60 10.00 12.26
N GLN A 69 -5.78 8.87 12.94
CA GLN A 69 -5.98 8.80 14.38
C GLN A 69 -5.10 7.70 14.94
N LYS A 70 -4.77 7.80 16.23
CA LYS A 70 -4.03 6.75 16.90
C LYS A 70 -4.92 5.52 17.04
N ASP A 71 -4.46 4.41 16.49
CA ASP A 71 -5.05 3.08 16.67
C ASP A 71 -4.05 2.21 17.45
N ASN A 72 -4.47 1.74 18.64
CA ASN A 72 -3.62 0.92 19.50
C ASN A 72 -3.47 -0.52 19.00
N GLU A 73 -4.39 -0.99 18.14
CA GLU A 73 -4.38 -2.32 17.54
C GLU A 73 -3.82 -2.31 16.11
N PHE A 74 -3.38 -1.14 15.63
CA PHE A 74 -2.91 -0.92 14.26
C PHE A 74 -1.94 -1.99 13.77
N TYR A 75 -0.86 -2.24 14.51
CA TYR A 75 0.15 -3.21 14.07
C TYR A 75 -0.41 -4.62 14.00
N ALA A 76 -1.22 -5.04 14.99
CA ALA A 76 -1.82 -6.37 14.98
C ALA A 76 -2.75 -6.55 13.77
N ARG A 77 -3.54 -5.52 13.46
CA ARG A 77 -4.42 -5.50 12.28
C ARG A 77 -3.62 -5.49 10.98
N LEU A 78 -2.66 -4.56 10.82
CA LEU A 78 -1.82 -4.44 9.62
C LEU A 78 -1.06 -5.74 9.32
N PHE A 79 -0.44 -6.35 10.33
CA PHE A 79 0.28 -7.61 10.11
C PHE A 79 -0.67 -8.74 9.74
N SER A 80 -1.86 -8.80 10.35
CA SER A 80 -2.89 -9.79 9.96
C SER A 80 -3.32 -9.61 8.51
N GLU A 81 -3.52 -8.36 8.06
CA GLU A 81 -3.86 -8.03 6.67
C GLU A 81 -2.74 -8.45 5.70
N ILE A 82 -1.48 -8.15 6.03
CA ILE A 82 -0.31 -8.54 5.23
C ILE A 82 -0.21 -10.06 5.12
N PHE A 83 -0.34 -10.80 6.23
CA PHE A 83 -0.22 -12.25 6.23
C PHE A 83 -1.39 -12.97 5.57
N LEU A 84 -2.58 -12.35 5.52
CA LEU A 84 -3.71 -12.89 4.76
C LEU A 84 -3.61 -12.57 3.26
N TYR A 85 -2.84 -11.55 2.89
CA TYR A 85 -2.60 -11.19 1.49
C TYR A 85 -1.52 -12.07 0.83
N LEU A 86 -0.43 -12.36 1.56
CA LEU A 86 0.68 -13.21 1.10
C LEU A 86 0.27 -14.69 1.05
#